data_AF-A0A512E362-F1
#
_entry.id   AF-A0A512E362-F1
#
_cell.length_a   1.000
_cell.length_b   1.000
_cell.length_c   1.000
_cell.angle_alpha   90.00
_cell.angle_beta   90.00
_cell.angle_gamma   90.00
#
_symmetry.space_group_name_H-M   'P 1'
#
loop_
_entity.id
_entity.type
_entity.pdbx_description
1 polymer ?
#
loop_
_entity_poly.entity_id
_entity_poly.type
_entity_poly.pdbx_seq_one_letter_code
_entity_poly.pdbx_strand_id
1 'polypeptide(L)'
;MSSFKPKRVSGADLVSQISPATSGLPASVPTPSLSALPAPVAKPLPLKKVQINFQASEPFAELVAIEAEKAGSTRRFFARLLRDAGYDVPEVDVNPPDTRRRRGQRELDG
;
A
#
# COMPACT_ATOMS: atom_id res chain seq x y z
N MET A 1 -28.08 17.32 26.09
CA MET A 1 -27.13 16.34 25.50
C MET A 1 -25.83 17.08 25.20
N SER A 2 -24.77 16.84 25.98
CA SER A 2 -23.49 17.57 25.83
C SER A 2 -22.70 16.99 24.66
N SER A 3 -22.43 17.80 23.64
CA SER A 3 -21.68 17.39 22.44
C SER A 3 -20.18 17.36 22.73
N PHE A 4 -19.54 16.20 22.64
CA PHE A 4 -18.09 16.07 22.69
C PHE A 4 -17.48 16.61 21.39
N LYS A 5 -16.64 17.65 21.49
CA LYS A 5 -15.87 18.20 20.37
C LYS A 5 -14.40 17.77 20.53
N PRO A 6 -13.91 16.78 19.77
CA PRO A 6 -12.51 16.37 19.88
C PRO A 6 -11.59 17.51 19.43
N LYS A 7 -10.78 18.03 20.34
CA LYS A 7 -9.70 18.96 20.00
C LYS A 7 -8.66 18.21 19.17
N ARG A 8 -8.33 18.73 17.99
CA ARG A 8 -7.18 18.24 17.21
C ARG A 8 -5.90 18.60 17.98
N VAL A 9 -5.31 17.61 18.63
CA VAL A 9 -4.00 17.73 19.28
C VAL A 9 -2.91 17.46 18.25
N SER A 10 -1.88 18.31 18.23
CA SER A 10 -0.74 18.14 17.34
C SER A 10 0.11 16.96 17.81
N GLY A 11 0.79 16.27 16.89
CA GLY A 11 1.71 15.19 17.26
C GLY A 11 2.83 15.66 18.21
N ALA A 12 3.23 16.93 18.11
CA ALA A 12 4.20 17.53 19.02
C ALA A 12 3.67 17.65 20.46
N ASP A 13 2.37 17.93 20.63
CA ASP A 13 1.73 18.03 21.94
C ASP A 13 1.58 16.66 22.60
N LEU A 14 1.37 15.62 21.80
CA LEU A 14 1.34 14.24 22.30
C LEU A 14 2.73 13.80 22.75
N VAL A 15 3.76 14.11 21.98
CA VAL A 15 5.15 13.77 22.36
C VAL A 15 5.53 14.51 23.64
N SER A 16 5.23 15.80 23.77
CA SER A 16 5.55 16.56 24.98
C SER A 16 4.81 16.07 26.23
N GLN A 17 3.60 15.53 26.09
CA GLN A 17 2.86 14.90 27.19
C GLN A 17 3.41 13.54 27.60
N ILE A 18 3.94 12.76 26.64
CA ILE A 18 4.40 11.39 26.87
C ILE A 18 5.87 11.36 27.30
N SER A 19 6.70 12.27 26.79
CA SER A 19 8.15 12.33 27.07
C SER A 19 8.52 12.29 28.57
N PRO A 20 7.84 13.02 29.48
CA PRO A 20 8.15 12.96 30.90
C PRO A 20 7.86 11.58 31.50
N ALA A 21 6.76 10.94 31.07
CA ALA A 21 6.31 9.65 31.58
C ALA A 21 7.16 8.48 31.08
N THR A 22 7.78 8.62 29.91
CA THR A 22 8.64 7.59 29.31
C THR A 22 10.13 7.82 29.55
N SER A 23 10.51 8.93 30.20
CA SER A 23 11.92 9.34 30.37
C SER A 23 12.74 8.37 31.22
N GLY A 24 12.11 7.66 32.16
CA GLY A 24 12.76 6.66 33.03
C GLY A 24 12.65 5.22 32.53
N LEU A 25 12.02 4.99 31.38
CA LEU A 25 11.90 3.63 30.85
C LEU A 25 13.18 3.24 30.13
N PRO A 26 13.71 2.03 30.36
CA PRO A 26 14.82 1.54 29.57
C PRO A 26 14.40 1.50 28.10
N ALA A 27 15.31 1.92 27.20
CA ALA A 27 15.08 1.76 25.78
C ALA A 27 14.73 0.29 25.51
N SER A 28 13.56 0.05 24.93
CA SER A 28 13.14 -1.29 24.52
C SER A 28 14.04 -1.74 23.37
N VAL A 29 15.20 -2.28 23.71
CA VAL A 29 16.04 -3.01 22.76
C VAL A 29 15.26 -4.26 22.40
N PRO A 30 14.90 -4.49 21.13
CA PRO A 30 14.31 -5.76 20.74
C PRO A 30 15.34 -6.85 21.03
N THR A 31 15.15 -7.59 22.12
CA THR A 31 15.84 -8.86 22.33
C THR A 31 15.45 -9.78 21.18
N PRO A 32 16.38 -10.25 20.34
CA PRO A 32 16.07 -11.24 19.34
C PRO A 32 15.68 -12.52 20.11
N SER A 33 14.39 -12.79 20.21
CA SER A 33 13.92 -14.09 20.69
C SER A 33 14.47 -15.15 19.73
N LEU A 34 15.22 -16.12 20.24
CA LEU A 34 15.64 -17.35 19.55
C LEU A 34 14.45 -18.28 19.24
N SER A 35 13.27 -17.72 18.97
CA SER A 35 12.25 -18.45 18.21
C SER A 35 12.75 -18.51 16.79
N ALA A 36 12.97 -19.72 16.28
CA ALA A 36 13.28 -19.99 14.89
C ALA A 36 12.34 -19.19 13.98
N LEU A 37 12.79 -18.02 13.55
CA LEU A 37 12.08 -17.22 12.57
C LEU A 37 12.08 -18.03 11.28
N PRO A 38 10.92 -18.25 10.63
CA PRO A 38 10.94 -18.71 9.25
C PRO A 38 11.87 -17.76 8.49
N ALA A 39 12.80 -18.34 7.72
CA ALA A 39 13.83 -17.61 7.01
C ALA A 39 13.23 -16.35 6.37
N PRO A 40 13.87 -15.18 6.47
CA PRO A 40 13.36 -13.98 5.85
C PRO A 40 13.25 -14.26 4.35
N VAL A 41 12.03 -14.50 3.87
CA VAL A 41 11.73 -14.61 2.45
C VAL A 41 12.23 -13.30 1.86
N ALA A 42 13.30 -13.38 1.08
CA ALA A 42 13.94 -12.22 0.49
C ALA A 42 12.85 -11.42 -0.21
N LYS A 43 12.52 -10.25 0.34
CA LYS A 43 11.51 -9.38 -0.29
C LYS A 43 12.04 -9.08 -1.69
N PRO A 44 11.32 -9.44 -2.75
CA PRO A 44 11.80 -9.19 -4.11
C PRO A 44 12.15 -7.71 -4.22
N LEU A 45 13.37 -7.43 -4.67
CA LEU A 45 13.81 -6.06 -4.87
C LEU A 45 12.78 -5.36 -5.76
N PRO A 46 12.32 -4.16 -5.37
CA PRO A 46 11.30 -3.46 -6.14
C PRO A 46 11.86 -3.20 -7.54
N LEU A 47 11.20 -3.78 -8.56
CA LEU A 47 11.55 -3.54 -9.95
C LEU A 47 11.56 -2.03 -10.22
N LYS A 48 12.55 -1.57 -10.99
CA LYS A 48 12.62 -0.18 -11.43
C LYS A 48 11.34 0.14 -12.22
N LYS A 49 10.56 1.10 -11.73
CA LYS A 49 9.33 1.54 -12.38
C LYS A 49 9.67 2.64 -13.39
N VAL A 50 9.15 2.50 -14.61
CA VAL A 50 9.25 3.52 -15.67
C VAL A 50 7.84 4.01 -15.98
N GLN A 51 7.65 5.32 -16.05
CA GLN A 51 6.38 5.92 -16.46
C GLN A 51 6.35 6.04 -17.98
N ILE A 52 5.25 5.60 -18.58
CA ILE A 52 5.00 5.70 -20.03
C ILE A 52 3.82 6.64 -20.21
N ASN A 53 4.02 7.70 -21.00
CA ASN A 53 2.98 8.67 -21.34
C ASN A 53 2.81 8.68 -22.87
N PHE A 54 1.57 8.64 -23.36
CA PHE A 54 1.28 8.76 -24.78
C PHE A 54 -0.07 9.44 -24.99
N GLN A 55 -0.28 9.99 -26.19
CA GLN A 55 -1.57 10.54 -26.62
C GLN A 55 -2.34 9.47 -27.38
N ALA A 56 -3.65 9.42 -27.14
CA ALA A 56 -4.58 8.53 -27.81
C ALA A 56 -5.78 9.31 -28.34
N SER A 57 -6.46 8.78 -29.34
CA SER A 57 -7.78 9.27 -29.70
C SER A 57 -8.78 8.98 -28.57
N GLU A 58 -9.79 9.83 -28.44
CA GLU A 58 -10.88 9.67 -27.46
C GLU A 58 -11.53 8.27 -27.50
N PRO A 59 -11.98 7.74 -28.66
CA PRO A 59 -12.59 6.41 -28.70
C PRO A 59 -11.62 5.28 -28.29
N PHE A 60 -10.32 5.45 -28.53
CA PHE A 60 -9.33 4.47 -28.10
C PHE A 60 -9.15 4.48 -26.58
N ALA A 61 -9.12 5.67 -25.98
CA ALA A 61 -9.01 5.83 -24.53
C ALA A 61 -10.21 5.19 -23.80
N GLU A 62 -11.42 5.35 -24.33
CA GLU A 62 -12.62 4.72 -23.79
C GLU A 62 -12.56 3.19 -23.82
N LEU A 63 -12.15 2.60 -24.94
CA LEU A 63 -12.00 1.15 -25.05
C LEU A 63 -10.97 0.60 -24.05
N VAL A 64 -9.84 1.30 -23.89
CA VAL A 64 -8.83 0.94 -22.89
C VAL A 64 -9.39 1.02 -21.47
N ALA A 65 -10.21 2.03 -21.15
CA ALA A 65 -10.83 2.17 -19.85
C ALA A 65 -11.78 1.01 -19.53
N ILE A 66 -12.62 0.62 -20.49
CA ILE A 66 -13.57 -0.50 -20.34
C ILE A 66 -12.83 -1.83 -20.11
N GLU A 67 -11.79 -2.12 -20.90
CA GLU A 67 -11.02 -3.36 -20.74
C GLU A 67 -10.15 -3.34 -19.47
N ALA A 68 -9.61 -2.18 -19.09
CA ALA A 68 -8.88 -2.00 -17.84
C ALA A 68 -9.76 -2.27 -16.61
N GLU A 69 -11.03 -1.88 -16.67
CA GLU A 69 -11.99 -2.14 -15.60
C GLU A 69 -12.25 -3.65 -15.44
N LYS A 70 -12.47 -4.37 -16.55
CA LYS A 70 -12.60 -5.85 -16.55
C LYS A 70 -11.37 -6.56 -16.00
N ALA A 71 -10.17 -6.04 -16.30
CA ALA A 71 -8.92 -6.56 -15.78
C ALA A 71 -8.62 -6.14 -14.33
N GLY A 72 -9.38 -5.19 -13.78
CA GLY A 72 -9.22 -4.61 -12.44
C GLY A 72 -8.16 -3.51 -12.35
N SER A 73 -7.43 -3.21 -13.42
CA SER A 73 -6.62 -1.99 -13.60
C SER A 73 -6.01 -1.95 -15.01
N THR A 74 -5.64 -0.75 -15.47
CA THR A 74 -4.92 -0.56 -16.73
C THR A 74 -3.58 -1.30 -16.76
N ARG A 75 -2.87 -1.36 -15.62
CA ARG A 75 -1.61 -2.12 -15.49
C ARG A 75 -1.83 -3.62 -15.74
N ARG A 76 -2.90 -4.19 -15.16
CA ARG A 76 -3.27 -5.60 -15.36
C ARG A 76 -3.69 -5.87 -16.79
N PHE A 77 -4.42 -4.95 -17.41
CA PHE A 77 -4.82 -5.08 -18.81
C PHE A 77 -3.60 -5.20 -19.73
N PHE A 78 -2.65 -4.25 -19.65
CA PHE A 78 -1.43 -4.33 -20.46
C PHE A 78 -0.58 -5.57 -20.13
N ALA A 79 -0.50 -5.95 -18.85
CA ALA A 79 0.24 -7.13 -18.44
C ALA A 79 -0.33 -8.44 -19.02
N ARG A 80 -1.67 -8.56 -19.10
CA ARG A 80 -2.34 -9.69 -19.76
C ARG A 80 -2.11 -9.67 -21.27
N LEU A 81 -2.30 -8.52 -21.91
CA LEU A 81 -2.07 -8.35 -23.34
C LEU A 81 -0.66 -8.79 -23.75
N LEU A 82 0.36 -8.37 -23.00
CA LEU A 82 1.75 -8.75 -23.26
C LEU A 82 2.01 -10.24 -23.02
N ARG A 83 1.39 -10.84 -21.99
CA ARG A 83 1.50 -12.28 -21.73
C ARG A 83 0.85 -13.10 -22.84
N ASP A 84 -0.33 -12.70 -23.30
CA ASP A 84 -1.05 -13.36 -24.39
C ASP A 84 -0.28 -13.26 -25.71
N ALA A 85 0.52 -12.20 -25.89
CA ALA A 85 1.46 -12.04 -27.00
C ALA A 85 2.77 -12.86 -26.82
N GLY A 86 2.94 -13.61 -25.73
CA GLY A 86 4.07 -14.50 -25.49
C GLY A 86 5.29 -13.85 -24.80
N TYR A 87 5.17 -12.62 -24.28
CA TYR A 87 6.25 -11.99 -23.53
C TYR A 87 6.30 -12.46 -22.09
N ASP A 88 7.51 -12.50 -21.52
CA ASP A 88 7.71 -12.75 -20.09
C ASP A 88 7.33 -11.51 -19.28
N VAL A 89 6.18 -11.57 -18.62
CA VAL A 89 5.60 -10.46 -17.84
C VAL A 89 5.71 -10.77 -16.34
N PRO A 90 6.37 -9.90 -15.56
CA PRO A 90 6.51 -10.10 -14.12
C PRO A 90 5.15 -10.28 -13.42
N GLU A 91 5.08 -11.23 -12.48
CA GLU A 91 3.82 -11.53 -11.76
C GLU A 91 3.29 -10.31 -10.98
N VAL A 92 4.18 -9.41 -10.56
CA VAL A 92 3.83 -8.15 -9.88
C VAL A 92 3.04 -7.17 -10.76
N ASP A 93 3.12 -7.32 -12.08
CA ASP A 93 2.34 -6.53 -13.05
C ASP A 93 0.99 -7.19 -13.36
N VAL A 94 0.94 -8.53 -13.31
CA VAL A 94 -0.28 -9.32 -13.52
C VAL A 94 -1.20 -9.27 -12.30
N ASN A 95 -0.63 -9.37 -11.10
CA ASN A 95 -1.33 -9.29 -9.84
C ASN A 95 -0.66 -8.24 -8.95
N PRO A 96 -0.81 -6.93 -9.26
CA PRO A 96 -0.35 -5.88 -8.39
C PRO A 96 -0.91 -6.08 -6.98
N PRO A 97 -0.04 -5.98 -5.95
CA PRO A 97 -0.46 -6.09 -4.57
C PRO A 97 -1.47 -4.99 -4.28
N ASP A 98 -2.61 -5.37 -3.70
CA ASP A 98 -3.64 -4.42 -3.33
C ASP A 98 -3.09 -3.51 -2.23
N THR A 99 -2.68 -2.32 -2.65
CA THR A 99 -2.13 -1.28 -1.78
C THR A 99 -3.22 -0.33 -1.31
N ARG A 100 -4.50 -0.60 -1.62
CA ARG A 100 -5.63 0.00 -0.88
C ARG A 100 -5.57 -0.54 0.55
N ARG A 101 -4.74 0.12 1.35
CA ARG A 101 -4.82 0.14 2.80
C ARG A 101 -6.30 0.25 3.16
N ARG A 102 -6.80 -0.75 3.90
CA ARG A 102 -8.04 -0.70 4.66
C ARG A 102 -8.04 0.58 5.51
N ARG A 103 -8.45 1.71 4.94
CA ARG A 103 -8.51 3.01 5.60
C ARG A 103 -9.89 3.24 6.25
N GLY A 104 -10.63 2.17 6.55
CA GLY A 104 -12.00 2.26 7.07
C GLY A 104 -12.45 1.12 7.99
N GLN A 105 -11.56 0.24 8.46
CA GLN A 105 -11.96 -0.90 9.33
C GLN A 105 -11.62 -0.67 10.81
N ARG A 106 -11.89 0.54 11.32
CA ARG A 106 -11.80 0.92 12.74
C ARG A 106 -13.04 1.71 13.22
N GLU A 107 -14.21 1.48 12.62
CA GLU A 107 -15.45 2.19 13.01
C GLU A 107 -16.65 1.26 13.32
N LEU A 108 -16.45 -0.03 13.59
CA LEU A 108 -17.58 -0.94 13.90
C LEU A 108 -17.40 -1.81 15.15
N ASP A 109 -16.53 -1.41 16.09
CA ASP A 109 -16.46 -2.01 17.44
C ASP A 109 -16.43 -0.91 18.50
N GLY A 110 -17.50 -0.10 18.54
CA GLY A 110 -17.75 0.91 19.57
C GLY A 110 -19.22 0.93 19.95
#